data_AF-A0A183FSE5-F1
#
_entry.id   AF-A0A183FSE5-F1
#
_cell.length_a   1.000
_cell.length_b   1.000
_cell.length_c   1.000
_cell.angle_alpha   90.00
_cell.angle_beta   90.00
_cell.angle_gamma   90.00
#
_symmetry.space_group_name_H-M   'P 1'
#
loop_
_entity.id
_entity.type
_entity.pdbx_description
1 polymer ?
#
loop_
_entity_poly.entity_id
_entity_poly.type
_entity_poly.pdbx_seq_one_letter_code
_entity_poly.pdbx_strand_id
1 'polypeptide(L)'
;MGRSSASKPRLIKVVLPSKYYWRKALANARHLRGTGYADVFVRKSMTAEERKNEYELGQQAKEKNKGKAAREWVVYRGQLRHISELTSGGSGNV
;
A
#
# COMPACT_ATOMS: atom_id res chain seq x y z
N MET A 1 -1.45 -7.23 17.92
CA MET A 1 -0.28 -6.33 18.09
C MET A 1 0.92 -7.21 18.37
N GLY A 2 2.11 -6.90 17.82
CA GLY A 2 3.31 -7.70 18.08
C GLY A 2 3.78 -7.61 19.53
N ARG A 3 4.68 -8.50 19.96
CA ARG A 3 5.33 -8.39 21.27
C ARG A 3 6.12 -7.09 21.36
N SER A 4 6.00 -6.39 22.48
CA SER A 4 6.78 -5.17 22.74
C SER A 4 8.26 -5.52 22.78
N SER A 5 9.10 -4.73 22.10
CA SER A 5 10.55 -4.90 22.10
C SER A 5 11.19 -3.54 22.31
N ALA A 6 12.19 -3.44 23.19
CA ALA A 6 12.88 -2.18 23.46
C ALA A 6 13.64 -1.64 22.22
N SER A 7 13.98 -2.52 21.26
CA SER A 7 14.73 -2.16 20.06
C SER A 7 13.85 -1.64 18.91
N LYS A 8 12.52 -1.72 19.02
CA LYS A 8 11.60 -1.37 17.93
C LYS A 8 10.48 -0.45 18.42
N PRO A 9 10.29 0.74 17.79
CA PRO A 9 9.16 1.60 18.10
C PRO A 9 7.83 0.86 18.03
N ARG A 10 6.93 1.14 18.98
CA ARG A 10 5.61 0.50 19.04
C ARG A 10 4.72 1.03 17.91
N LEU A 11 3.99 0.12 17.25
CA LEU A 11 3.01 0.51 16.25
C LEU A 11 1.83 1.24 16.92
N ILE A 12 1.48 2.41 16.41
CA ILE A 12 0.34 3.20 16.87
C ILE A 12 -0.87 2.88 15.98
N LYS A 13 -2.02 2.57 16.60
CA LYS A 13 -3.30 2.43 15.90
C LYS A 13 -4.03 3.78 15.96
N VAL A 14 -4.24 4.40 14.81
CA VAL A 14 -5.02 5.63 14.68
C VAL A 14 -6.42 5.29 14.19
N VAL A 15 -7.43 5.70 14.94
CA VAL A 15 -8.84 5.63 14.51
C VAL A 15 -9.24 7.01 14.03
N LEU A 16 -9.75 7.09 12.80
CA LEU A 16 -10.11 8.35 12.16
C LEU A 16 -11.62 8.54 12.19
N PRO A 17 -12.14 9.80 12.19
CA PRO A 17 -13.57 10.06 12.33
C PRO A 17 -14.44 9.49 11.22
N SER A 18 -13.88 9.29 10.02
CA SER A 18 -14.61 8.73 8.89
C SER A 18 -13.71 8.03 7.88
N LYS A 19 -14.34 7.24 6.99
CA LYS A 19 -13.66 6.60 5.87
C LYS A 19 -13.00 7.60 4.92
N TYR A 20 -13.54 8.81 4.81
CA TYR A 20 -12.95 9.88 4.00
C TYR A 20 -11.55 10.24 4.49
N TYR A 21 -11.41 10.55 5.79
CA TYR A 21 -10.11 10.87 6.39
C TYR A 21 -9.15 9.69 6.31
N TRP A 22 -9.66 8.47 6.48
CA TRP A 22 -8.85 7.25 6.30
C TRP A 22 -8.28 7.11 4.88
N ARG A 23 -9.08 7.32 3.83
CA ARG A 23 -8.59 7.29 2.44
C ARG A 23 -7.60 8.41 2.18
N LYS A 24 -7.88 9.62 2.68
CA LYS A 24 -7.02 10.81 2.50
C LYS A 24 -5.66 10.61 3.17
N ALA A 25 -5.62 10.08 4.39
CA ALA A 25 -4.37 9.79 5.11
C ALA A 25 -3.50 8.78 4.35
N LEU A 26 -4.09 7.70 3.83
CA LEU A 26 -3.36 6.68 3.07
C LEU A 26 -2.86 7.19 1.71
N ALA A 27 -3.66 7.97 1.00
CA ALA A 27 -3.27 8.56 -0.28
C ALA A 27 -2.08 9.53 -0.12
N ASN A 28 -2.08 10.30 0.96
CA ASN A 28 -1.04 11.29 1.23
C ASN A 28 0.21 10.72 1.93
N ALA A 29 0.15 9.51 2.47
CA ALA A 29 1.25 8.87 3.20
C ALA A 29 2.58 8.84 2.42
N ARG A 30 2.52 8.74 1.08
CA ARG A 30 3.72 8.73 0.23
C ARG A 30 4.55 10.02 0.33
N HIS A 31 3.91 11.15 0.63
CA HIS A 31 4.59 12.45 0.71
C HIS A 31 5.50 12.56 1.95
N LEU A 32 5.29 11.75 2.99
CA LEU A 32 6.14 11.74 4.19
C LEU A 32 7.61 11.43 3.87
N ARG A 33 7.85 10.62 2.82
CA ARG A 33 9.19 10.20 2.38
C ARG A 33 10.10 11.36 1.95
N GLY A 34 9.53 12.48 1.51
CA GLY A 34 10.28 13.66 1.07
C GLY A 34 10.43 14.74 2.16
N THR A 35 10.05 14.44 3.39
CA THR A 35 10.04 15.39 4.51
C THR A 35 10.96 14.91 5.64
N GLY A 36 11.04 15.64 6.76
CA GLY A 36 11.74 15.19 7.97
C GLY A 36 11.18 13.92 8.62
N TYR A 37 10.11 13.33 8.07
CA TYR A 37 9.45 12.12 8.57
C TYR A 37 9.63 10.92 7.62
N ALA A 38 10.78 10.81 6.95
CA ALA A 38 11.01 9.78 5.94
C ALA A 38 10.97 8.35 6.48
N ASP A 39 11.21 8.17 7.78
CA ASP A 39 11.14 6.91 8.53
C ASP A 39 9.74 6.59 9.06
N VAL A 40 8.77 7.48 8.88
CA VAL A 40 7.38 7.28 9.30
C VAL A 40 6.56 6.64 8.18
N PHE A 41 6.01 5.46 8.47
CA PHE A 41 5.19 4.72 7.52
C PHE A 41 3.74 4.60 7.98
N VAL A 42 2.81 5.07 7.15
CA VAL A 42 1.37 4.90 7.37
C VAL A 42 0.87 3.75 6.49
N ARG A 43 0.15 2.80 7.11
CA ARG A 43 -0.44 1.65 6.42
C ARG A 43 -1.85 1.35 6.93
N LYS A 44 -2.58 0.55 6.18
CA LYS A 44 -3.88 0.02 6.59
C LYS A 44 -3.72 -0.88 7.82
N SER A 45 -4.65 -0.77 8.76
CA SER A 45 -4.77 -1.74 9.86
C SER A 45 -5.36 -3.03 9.29
N MET A 46 -4.52 -4.02 9.05
CA MET A 46 -4.88 -5.32 8.48
C MET A 46 -4.62 -6.46 9.46
N THR A 47 -5.35 -7.56 9.30
CA THR A 47 -5.08 -8.84 9.97
C THR A 47 -3.72 -9.41 9.53
N ALA A 48 -3.27 -10.46 10.23
CA ALA A 48 -2.03 -11.14 9.84
C ALA A 48 -2.15 -11.81 8.47
N GLU A 49 -3.29 -12.43 8.19
CA GLU A 49 -3.60 -13.10 6.93
C GLU A 49 -3.69 -12.12 5.77
N GLU A 50 -4.43 -11.02 5.94
CA GLU A 50 -4.52 -9.96 4.92
C GLU A 50 -3.15 -9.41 4.56
N ARG A 51 -2.27 -9.22 5.56
CA ARG A 51 -0.89 -8.77 5.34
C ARG A 51 -0.05 -9.80 4.59
N LYS A 52 -0.21 -11.09 4.92
CA LYS A 52 0.48 -12.18 4.22
C LYS A 52 0.08 -12.22 2.75
N ASN A 53 -1.22 -12.15 2.47
CA ASN A 53 -1.75 -12.15 1.11
C ASN A 53 -1.28 -10.92 0.32
N GLU A 54 -1.31 -9.71 0.91
CA GLU A 54 -0.80 -8.50 0.26
C GLU A 54 0.71 -8.59 -0.04
N TYR A 55 1.47 -9.17 0.87
CA TYR A 55 2.90 -9.42 0.68
C TYR A 55 3.17 -10.39 -0.48
N GLU A 56 2.46 -11.52 -0.53
CA GLU A 56 2.59 -12.53 -1.58
C GLU A 56 2.25 -11.96 -2.96
N LEU A 57 1.13 -11.25 -3.08
CA LEU A 57 0.76 -10.55 -4.32
C LEU A 57 1.84 -9.53 -4.75
N GLY A 58 2.43 -8.84 -3.77
CA GLY A 58 3.53 -7.91 -4.01
C GLY A 58 4.79 -8.60 -4.53
N GLN A 59 5.13 -9.77 -4.00
CA GLN A 59 6.28 -10.55 -4.50
C GLN A 59 6.02 -11.08 -5.91
N GLN A 60 4.84 -11.65 -6.18
CA GLN A 60 4.45 -12.08 -7.52
C GLN A 60 4.52 -10.93 -8.53
N ALA A 61 4.07 -9.73 -8.15
CA ALA A 61 4.21 -8.54 -8.99
C ALA A 61 5.67 -8.17 -9.25
N LYS A 62 6.55 -8.27 -8.24
CA LYS A 62 7.99 -8.00 -8.42
C LYS A 62 8.63 -9.02 -9.36
N GLU A 63 8.33 -10.31 -9.19
CA GLU A 63 8.86 -11.37 -10.06
C GLU A 63 8.41 -11.21 -11.51
N LYS A 64 7.13 -10.92 -11.76
CA LYS A 64 6.64 -10.69 -13.12
C LYS A 64 7.19 -9.42 -13.78
N ASN A 65 7.70 -8.48 -12.99
CA ASN A 65 8.36 -7.27 -13.47
C ASN A 65 9.89 -7.39 -13.52
N LYS A 66 10.46 -8.51 -13.05
CA LYS A 66 11.90 -8.71 -13.03
C LYS A 66 12.43 -8.74 -14.48
N GLY A 67 13.44 -7.92 -14.76
CA GLY A 67 14.04 -7.83 -16.11
C GLY A 67 13.24 -7.02 -17.12
N LYS A 68 12.11 -6.40 -16.72
CA LYS A 68 11.34 -5.50 -17.59
C LYS A 68 11.81 -4.06 -17.42
N ALA A 69 11.85 -3.31 -18.52
CA ALA A 69 12.23 -1.89 -18.52
C ALA A 69 11.21 -1.02 -17.77
N ALA A 70 9.93 -1.42 -17.79
CA ALA A 70 8.85 -0.75 -17.09
C ALA A 70 8.07 -1.73 -16.21
N ARG A 71 7.40 -1.18 -15.20
CA ARG A 71 6.50 -1.93 -14.32
C ARG A 71 5.20 -2.20 -15.07
N GLU A 72 4.88 -3.45 -15.31
CA GLU A 72 3.69 -3.90 -16.06
C GLU A 72 2.65 -4.61 -15.17
N TRP A 73 3.11 -5.25 -14.10
CA TRP A 73 2.26 -5.97 -13.15
C TRP A 73 2.14 -5.21 -11.84
N VAL A 74 0.91 -5.01 -11.38
CA VAL A 74 0.62 -4.26 -10.16
C VAL A 74 -0.43 -4.97 -9.32
N VAL A 75 -0.39 -4.74 -8.01
CA VAL A 75 -1.46 -5.17 -7.11
C VAL A 75 -2.52 -4.07 -7.12
N TYR A 76 -3.71 -4.38 -7.64
CA TYR A 76 -4.85 -3.48 -7.70
C TYR A 76 -6.08 -4.14 -7.05
N ARG A 77 -6.68 -3.47 -6.07
CA ARG A 77 -7.87 -3.95 -5.32
C ARG A 77 -7.74 -5.39 -4.81
N GLY A 78 -6.55 -5.78 -4.33
CA GLY A 78 -6.30 -7.12 -3.78
C GLY A 78 -6.08 -8.21 -4.83
N GLN A 79 -5.85 -7.83 -6.09
CA GLN A 79 -5.59 -8.75 -7.19
C GLN A 79 -4.32 -8.34 -7.94
N LEU A 80 -3.61 -9.32 -8.47
CA LEU A 80 -2.51 -9.08 -9.40
C LEU A 80 -3.10 -8.78 -10.79
N ARG A 81 -2.81 -7.59 -11.33
CA ARG A 81 -3.35 -7.10 -12.61
C ARG A 81 -2.23 -6.60 -13.51
N HIS A 82 -2.40 -6.80 -14.81
CA HIS A 82 -1.58 -6.12 -15.81
C HIS A 82 -2.08 -4.69 -16.01
N ILE A 83 -1.19 -3.71 -16.21
CA ILE A 83 -1.57 -2.29 -16.33
C ILE A 83 -2.53 -2.04 -17.50
N SER A 84 -2.41 -2.78 -18.61
CA SER A 84 -3.33 -2.63 -19.75
C SER A 84 -4.78 -2.98 -19.40
N GLU A 85 -5.02 -3.81 -18.39
CA GLU A 85 -6.37 -4.14 -17.91
C GLU A 85 -6.98 -3.02 -17.05
N LEU A 86 -6.16 -2.09 -16.56
CA LEU A 86 -6.61 -1.00 -15.69
C LEU A 86 -7.07 0.24 -16.49
N THR A 87 -6.62 0.37 -17.73
CA THR A 87 -6.88 1.54 -18.60
C THR A 87 -8.13 1.40 -19.46
N SER A 88 -8.86 0.30 -19.40
CA SER A 88 -10.06 0.05 -20.23
C SER A 88 -11.36 0.66 -19.68
N GLY A 89 -11.27 1.71 -18.84
CA GLY A 89 -12.43 2.33 -18.21
C GLY A 89 -12.37 3.85 -18.12
N GLY A 90 -12.69 4.52 -19.23
CA GLY A 90 -13.45 5.78 -19.24
C GLY A 90 -12.72 7.08 -18.89
N SER A 91 -12.53 7.90 -19.92
CA SER A 91 -12.80 9.33 -19.84
C SER A 91 -14.07 9.63 -19.02
N GLY A 92 -13.94 10.42 -17.95
CA GLY A 92 -15.08 10.85 -17.14
C GLY A 92 -14.67 11.51 -15.84
N ASN A 93 -14.35 12.80 -15.92
CA ASN A 93 -15.03 13.86 -15.15
C ASN A 93 -14.44 15.22 -15.52
N VAL A 94 -15.21 15.93 -16.37
CA VAL A 94 -15.55 17.34 -16.18
C VAL A 94 -16.35 17.45 -14.89
#